data_AF-A0A1H5IH59-F1
#
_entry.id   AF-A0A1H5IH59-F1
#
_cell.length_a   1.000
_cell.length_b   1.000
_cell.length_c   1.000
_cell.angle_alpha   90.00
_cell.angle_beta   90.00
_cell.angle_gamma   90.00
#
_symmetry.space_group_name_H-M   'P 1'
#
loop_
_entity.id
_entity.type
_entity.pdbx_description
1 polymer ?
#
loop_
_entity_poly.entity_id
_entity_poly.type
_entity_poly.pdbx_seq_one_letter_code
_entity_poly.pdbx_strand_id
1 'polypeptide(L)'
;MNNGIYAKFTTSKGNILVNLEYEKTPGTVGNFVALAEGNLENSAKPQGTPYYNGLKFHRVIPDFMIQGGCPQGTGTGNPGYKFDDEIHPELKHDAPGKLSMANAGPGTNGSQFFITHVATPWLDGKHTVFGSVIEGQDVVDAVAQEDEMNVEIIRVGDTAEAFNAVEAFRSFEGAREKREEQEKAKQKELLDSVAAGYDETNSGLRYKVLQQGDGKQATKGATVSVHYKGQLLDGTVFDSSYKRKQPIDFAIGVGQVIAGWDEGIQLLKVGDKARLVIPSNLAYGEAGAGGVIPPNATLIFDVELMNVK
;
A
#
# COMPACT_ATOMS: atom_id res chain seq x y z
N MET A 1 21.56 19.76 23.12
CA MET A 1 20.71 19.34 21.98
C MET A 1 20.72 20.47 20.97
N ASN A 2 20.86 20.16 19.69
CA ASN A 2 20.69 21.14 18.61
C ASN A 2 19.19 21.42 18.40
N ASN A 3 18.85 22.46 17.64
CA ASN A 3 17.46 22.69 17.27
C ASN A 3 16.92 21.46 16.50
N GLY A 4 15.72 21.02 16.85
CA GLY A 4 15.11 19.81 16.29
C GLY A 4 14.02 19.20 17.16
N ILE A 5 13.40 18.15 16.63
CA ILE A 5 12.42 17.33 17.35
C ILE A 5 13.08 16.01 17.69
N TYR A 6 12.98 15.59 18.95
CA TYR A 6 13.56 14.36 19.45
C TYR A 6 12.49 13.46 20.04
N ALA A 7 12.67 12.16 19.90
CA ALA A 7 11.90 11.14 20.59
C ALA A 7 12.79 10.45 21.62
N LYS A 8 12.39 10.53 22.89
CA LYS A 8 13.04 9.81 23.99
C LYS A 8 12.24 8.55 24.29
N PHE A 9 12.84 7.40 23.99
CA PHE A 9 12.32 6.10 24.38
C PHE A 9 12.87 5.74 25.76
N THR A 10 11.98 5.45 26.70
CA THR A 10 12.34 4.91 28.02
C THR A 10 11.99 3.43 28.04
N THR A 11 12.98 2.59 28.31
CA THR A 11 12.83 1.12 28.36
C THR A 11 13.35 0.59 29.70
N SER A 12 13.17 -0.72 29.93
CA SER A 12 13.77 -1.43 31.07
C SER A 12 15.31 -1.43 31.06
N LYS A 13 15.93 -1.16 29.90
CA LYS A 13 17.38 -1.20 29.66
C LYS A 13 18.04 0.16 29.73
N GLY A 14 17.27 1.24 29.66
CA GLY A 14 17.78 2.61 29.67
C GLY A 14 16.97 3.53 28.78
N ASN A 15 17.57 4.66 28.44
CA ASN A 15 16.96 5.66 27.56
C ASN A 15 17.63 5.62 26.19
N ILE A 16 16.83 5.76 25.14
CA ILE A 16 17.29 5.95 23.76
C ILE A 16 16.77 7.31 23.32
N LEU A 17 17.67 8.19 22.85
CA LEU A 17 17.31 9.49 22.31
C LEU A 17 17.51 9.49 20.81
N VAL A 18 16.44 9.80 20.08
CA VAL A 18 16.41 9.81 18.61
C VAL A 18 16.11 11.22 18.12
N ASN A 19 16.92 11.73 17.19
CA ASN A 19 16.57 12.93 16.42
C ASN A 19 15.60 12.56 15.29
N LEU A 20 14.54 13.35 15.08
CA LEU A 20 13.53 13.14 14.05
C LEU A 20 13.75 14.10 12.87
N GLU A 21 13.66 13.57 11.65
CA GLU A 21 13.90 14.27 10.39
C GLU A 21 12.65 15.03 9.91
N TYR A 22 12.10 15.90 10.76
CA TYR A 22 10.79 16.55 10.53
C TYR A 22 10.74 17.48 9.31
N GLU A 23 11.90 17.94 8.81
CA GLU A 23 11.99 18.78 7.62
C GLU A 23 12.00 17.96 6.32
N LYS A 24 12.54 16.74 6.36
CA LYS A 24 12.71 15.86 5.19
C LYS A 24 11.58 14.85 5.06
N THR A 25 11.04 14.40 6.19
CA THR A 25 9.91 13.47 6.27
C THR A 25 8.81 14.01 7.20
N PRO A 26 8.25 15.21 6.93
CA PRO A 26 7.26 15.85 7.78
C PRO A 26 5.98 15.02 7.97
N GLY A 27 5.53 14.28 6.95
CA GLY A 27 4.32 13.45 7.07
C GLY A 27 4.52 12.31 8.06
N THR A 28 5.63 11.60 7.91
CA THR A 28 5.98 10.45 8.74
C THR A 28 6.30 10.85 10.18
N VAL A 29 7.08 11.93 10.36
CA VAL A 29 7.35 12.48 11.70
C VAL A 29 6.08 13.03 12.32
N GLY A 30 5.20 13.68 11.54
CA GLY A 30 3.90 14.14 11.98
C GLY A 30 3.03 13.01 12.54
N ASN A 31 2.94 11.88 11.82
CA ASN A 31 2.27 10.66 12.29
C ASN A 31 2.85 10.16 13.61
N PHE A 32 4.17 9.97 13.66
CA PHE A 32 4.85 9.41 14.84
C PHE A 32 4.67 10.30 16.08
N VAL A 33 4.92 11.60 15.95
CA VAL A 33 4.79 12.57 17.04
C VAL A 33 3.34 12.67 17.51
N ALA A 34 2.38 12.80 16.58
CA ALA A 34 0.97 12.93 16.95
C ALA A 34 0.42 11.65 17.63
N LEU A 35 0.90 10.46 17.25
CA LEU A 35 0.60 9.22 17.96
C LEU A 35 1.26 9.18 19.34
N ALA A 36 2.55 9.53 19.44
CA ALA A 36 3.28 9.55 20.71
C ALA A 36 2.60 10.47 21.75
N GLU A 37 2.06 11.60 21.31
CA GLU A 37 1.36 12.56 22.17
C GLU A 37 -0.13 12.23 22.38
N GLY A 38 -0.68 11.25 21.66
CA GLY A 38 -2.09 10.90 21.71
C GLY A 38 -3.02 11.88 20.98
N ASN A 39 -2.47 12.78 20.16
CA ASN A 39 -3.22 13.81 19.43
C ASN A 39 -3.89 13.27 18.15
N LEU A 40 -3.49 12.11 17.67
CA LEU A 40 -4.01 11.48 16.47
C LEU A 40 -5.03 10.36 16.77
N GLU A 41 -6.20 10.45 16.15
CA GLU A 41 -7.23 9.42 16.24
C GLU A 41 -6.73 8.09 15.65
N ASN A 42 -7.03 7.00 16.34
CA ASN A 42 -6.59 5.67 15.97
C ASN A 42 -7.55 4.61 16.55
N SER A 43 -7.47 3.37 16.05
CA SER A 43 -8.34 2.27 16.47
C SER A 43 -7.85 1.50 17.69
N ALA A 44 -6.67 1.82 18.24
CA ALA A 44 -6.03 1.03 19.29
C ALA A 44 -6.17 1.65 20.69
N LYS A 45 -6.11 2.98 20.80
CA LYS A 45 -6.21 3.71 22.06
C LYS A 45 -7.13 4.94 21.89
N PRO A 46 -7.88 5.33 22.94
CA PRO A 46 -8.67 6.56 22.93
C PRO A 46 -7.80 7.79 22.65
N GLN A 47 -8.36 8.77 21.94
CA GLN A 47 -7.69 10.06 21.73
C GLN A 47 -7.32 10.72 23.07
N GLY A 48 -6.16 11.38 23.09
CA GLY A 48 -5.54 11.93 24.29
C GLY A 48 -4.68 10.93 25.07
N THR A 49 -4.67 9.65 24.67
CA THR A 49 -3.78 8.65 25.28
C THR A 49 -2.53 8.44 24.42
N PRO A 50 -1.32 8.62 24.98
CA PRO A 50 -0.06 8.32 24.30
C PRO A 50 -0.03 6.91 23.69
N TYR A 51 0.13 6.83 22.37
CA TYR A 51 -0.02 5.58 21.61
C TYR A 51 1.03 4.54 21.97
N TYR A 52 2.31 4.94 22.02
CA TYR A 52 3.43 4.02 22.18
C TYR A 52 3.69 3.55 23.61
N ASN A 53 3.15 4.25 24.61
CA ASN A 53 3.42 3.94 26.01
C ASN A 53 2.86 2.56 26.41
N GLY A 54 3.72 1.72 26.98
CA GLY A 54 3.44 0.33 27.33
C GLY A 54 3.42 -0.64 26.15
N LEU A 55 3.75 -0.19 24.93
CA LEU A 55 3.93 -1.12 23.80
C LEU A 55 5.27 -1.82 23.90
N LYS A 56 5.36 -2.99 23.26
CA LYS A 56 6.55 -3.85 23.31
C LYS A 56 7.37 -3.82 22.03
N PHE A 57 8.66 -4.05 22.18
CA PHE A 57 9.51 -4.52 21.08
C PHE A 57 9.20 -5.99 20.80
N HIS A 58 8.21 -6.23 19.95
CA HIS A 58 7.68 -7.56 19.68
C HIS A 58 8.61 -8.42 18.81
N ARG A 59 9.57 -7.80 18.12
CA ARG A 59 10.53 -8.50 17.27
C ARG A 59 11.90 -7.86 17.40
N VAL A 60 12.87 -8.64 17.86
CA VAL A 60 14.27 -8.25 18.01
C VAL A 60 15.12 -9.26 17.25
N ILE A 61 15.95 -8.77 16.32
CA ILE A 61 16.87 -9.62 15.55
C ILE A 61 18.28 -9.09 15.80
N PRO A 62 19.15 -9.88 16.47
CA PRO A 62 20.55 -9.52 16.69
C PRO A 62 21.24 -9.12 15.39
N ASP A 63 22.10 -8.10 15.48
CA ASP A 63 22.87 -7.56 14.34
C ASP A 63 22.00 -7.10 13.16
N PHE A 64 20.72 -6.79 13.42
CA PHE A 64 19.82 -6.25 12.42
C PHE A 64 19.00 -5.07 12.97
N MET A 65 17.98 -5.33 13.79
CA MET A 65 17.09 -4.28 14.31
C MET A 65 16.22 -4.73 15.48
N ILE A 66 15.69 -3.73 16.21
CA ILE A 66 14.57 -3.87 17.14
C ILE A 66 13.31 -3.25 16.52
N GLN A 67 12.18 -3.95 16.54
CA GLN A 67 10.91 -3.51 15.95
C GLN A 67 9.83 -3.36 17.02
N GLY A 68 9.15 -2.21 17.00
CA GLY A 68 8.14 -1.81 17.97
C GLY A 68 6.90 -1.19 17.31
N GLY A 69 6.06 -0.54 18.11
CA GLY A 69 4.90 0.22 17.63
C GLY A 69 3.67 -0.62 17.23
N CYS A 70 3.65 -1.93 17.53
CA CYS A 70 2.48 -2.79 17.29
C CYS A 70 1.56 -2.79 18.52
N PRO A 71 0.30 -2.33 18.41
CA PRO A 71 -0.62 -2.24 19.55
C PRO A 71 -1.02 -3.62 20.11
N GLN A 72 -0.99 -4.65 19.26
CA GLN A 72 -1.32 -6.02 19.64
C GLN A 72 -0.11 -6.83 20.14
N GLY A 73 1.12 -6.31 19.98
CA GLY A 73 2.35 -7.07 20.24
C GLY A 73 2.62 -8.26 19.31
N THR A 74 1.78 -8.51 18.29
CA THR A 74 1.90 -9.67 17.38
C THR A 74 2.66 -9.38 16.07
N GLY A 75 3.00 -8.11 15.81
CA GLY A 75 3.55 -7.65 14.54
C GLY A 75 2.52 -7.41 13.42
N THR A 76 1.23 -7.66 13.66
CA THR A 76 0.15 -7.44 12.68
C THR A 76 -0.71 -6.22 12.96
N GLY A 77 -0.59 -5.63 14.16
CA GLY A 77 -1.40 -4.50 14.59
C GLY A 77 -0.98 -3.19 13.93
N ASN A 78 -1.95 -2.30 13.69
CA ASN A 78 -1.80 -0.99 13.09
C ASN A 78 -2.74 0.03 13.77
N PRO A 79 -2.58 1.34 13.54
CA PRO A 79 -3.40 2.37 14.18
C PRO A 79 -4.80 2.52 13.54
N GLY A 80 -5.16 1.65 12.59
CA GLY A 80 -6.46 1.70 11.89
C GLY A 80 -6.40 2.33 10.50
N TYR A 81 -5.23 2.78 10.06
CA TYR A 81 -4.97 3.34 8.73
C TYR A 81 -3.57 2.95 8.24
N LYS A 82 -3.31 3.26 6.96
CA LYS A 82 -2.01 3.14 6.31
C LYS A 82 -1.71 4.37 5.46
N PHE A 83 -0.43 4.75 5.36
CA PHE A 83 0.01 5.91 4.58
C PHE A 83 1.22 5.60 3.69
N ASP A 84 1.43 6.50 2.72
CA ASP A 84 2.48 6.40 1.70
C ASP A 84 3.90 6.41 2.30
N ASP A 85 4.88 5.94 1.52
CA ASP A 85 6.30 6.12 1.87
C ASP A 85 6.76 7.55 1.57
N GLU A 86 7.70 8.06 2.39
CA GLU A 86 8.26 9.41 2.28
C GLU A 86 9.79 9.30 2.11
N ILE A 87 10.22 8.76 0.98
CA ILE A 87 11.64 8.47 0.71
C ILE A 87 12.41 9.74 0.37
N HIS A 88 13.47 10.02 1.12
CA HIS A 88 14.41 11.12 0.86
C HIS A 88 15.80 10.60 0.43
N PRO A 89 16.42 11.12 -0.65
CA PRO A 89 17.71 10.59 -1.17
C PRO A 89 18.88 10.59 -0.17
N GLU A 90 18.84 11.50 0.80
CA GLU A 90 19.85 11.65 1.84
C GLU A 90 19.60 10.78 3.08
N LEU A 91 18.41 10.20 3.22
CA LEU A 91 18.05 9.40 4.38
C LEU A 91 18.18 7.92 4.03
N LYS A 92 19.24 7.29 4.55
CA LYS A 92 19.63 5.92 4.24
C LYS A 92 19.88 5.12 5.50
N HIS A 93 19.87 3.80 5.34
CA HIS A 93 20.23 2.83 6.36
C HIS A 93 21.75 2.57 6.35
N ASP A 94 22.54 3.65 6.40
CA ASP A 94 23.98 3.63 6.21
C ASP A 94 24.79 3.51 7.52
N ALA A 95 24.11 3.49 8.67
CA ALA A 95 24.72 3.39 9.99
C ALA A 95 23.78 2.67 10.98
N PRO A 96 24.30 2.26 12.15
CA PRO A 96 23.48 1.92 13.31
C PRO A 96 22.51 3.05 13.70
N GLY A 97 21.42 2.68 14.39
CA GLY A 97 20.54 3.64 15.03
C GLY A 97 19.57 4.35 14.09
N LYS A 98 19.34 3.86 12.87
CA LYS A 98 18.36 4.46 11.97
C LYS A 98 16.95 4.08 12.40
N LEU A 99 16.11 5.08 12.65
CA LEU A 99 14.70 4.91 12.96
C LEU A 99 13.90 4.99 11.67
N SER A 100 13.20 3.90 11.34
CA SER A 100 12.47 3.74 10.08
C SER A 100 11.11 3.09 10.27
N MET A 101 10.16 3.39 9.38
CA MET A 101 8.83 2.77 9.40
C MET A 101 8.90 1.32 8.93
N ALA A 102 8.22 0.44 9.68
CA ALA A 102 7.97 -0.93 9.21
C ALA A 102 6.75 -0.93 8.29
N ASN A 103 6.86 -1.64 7.16
CA ASN A 103 5.78 -1.78 6.17
C ASN A 103 5.76 -3.21 5.61
N ALA A 104 4.66 -3.56 4.95
CA ALA A 104 4.44 -4.84 4.27
C ALA A 104 4.52 -4.72 2.73
N GLY A 105 5.15 -3.66 2.26
CA GLY A 105 5.16 -3.22 0.86
C GLY A 105 4.91 -1.72 0.73
N PRO A 106 5.05 -1.15 -0.48
CA PRO A 106 4.89 0.27 -0.71
C PRO A 106 3.56 0.82 -0.18
N GLY A 107 3.62 1.98 0.47
CA GLY A 107 2.44 2.70 0.98
C GLY A 107 1.65 1.97 2.07
N THR A 108 2.33 1.15 2.87
CA THR A 108 1.71 0.43 3.99
C THR A 108 2.27 0.81 5.36
N ASN A 109 2.79 2.03 5.49
CA ASN A 109 3.26 2.57 6.77
C ASN A 109 2.08 2.75 7.73
N GLY A 110 2.32 2.56 9.02
CA GLY A 110 1.30 2.70 10.07
C GLY A 110 1.89 3.25 11.36
N SER A 111 1.87 2.46 12.43
CA SER A 111 2.49 2.83 13.71
C SER A 111 3.78 2.07 14.00
N GLN A 112 4.02 0.98 13.27
CA GLN A 112 5.18 0.14 13.51
C GLN A 112 6.45 0.78 12.95
N PHE A 113 7.53 0.70 13.72
CA PHE A 113 8.84 1.21 13.37
C PHE A 113 9.91 0.21 13.79
N PHE A 114 11.11 0.39 13.28
CA PHE A 114 12.30 -0.32 13.75
C PHE A 114 13.48 0.62 13.92
N ILE A 115 14.42 0.24 14.79
CA ILE A 115 15.70 0.91 15.00
C ILE A 115 16.81 -0.09 14.67
N THR A 116 17.76 0.30 13.80
CA THR A 116 18.83 -0.60 13.34
C THR A 116 19.94 -0.80 14.37
N HIS A 117 20.49 -2.02 14.45
CA HIS A 117 21.75 -2.29 15.17
C HIS A 117 22.98 -1.98 14.31
N VAL A 118 22.86 -2.14 12.99
CA VAL A 118 23.95 -1.98 12.02
C VAL A 118 23.45 -1.25 10.76
N ALA A 119 24.35 -0.95 9.82
CA ALA A 119 23.95 -0.46 8.51
C ALA A 119 23.18 -1.55 7.73
N THR A 120 22.04 -1.20 7.13
CA THR A 120 21.13 -2.12 6.43
C THR A 120 20.72 -1.58 5.03
N PRO A 121 21.68 -1.32 4.11
CA PRO A 121 21.43 -0.61 2.86
C PRO A 121 20.45 -1.30 1.90
N TRP A 122 20.16 -2.60 2.08
CA TRP A 122 19.16 -3.32 1.30
C TRP A 122 17.71 -2.86 1.58
N LEU A 123 17.51 -2.04 2.62
CA LEU A 123 16.24 -1.40 2.99
C LEU A 123 16.06 -0.01 2.37
N ASP A 124 17.10 0.55 1.76
CA ASP A 124 17.05 1.89 1.15
C ASP A 124 16.01 1.94 0.03
N GLY A 125 15.19 3.01 0.05
CA GLY A 125 14.08 3.20 -0.88
C GLY A 125 12.87 2.29 -0.67
N LYS A 126 12.90 1.41 0.35
CA LYS A 126 11.78 0.53 0.70
C LYS A 126 11.12 0.90 2.02
N HIS A 127 11.87 1.50 2.94
CA HIS A 127 11.39 1.92 4.25
C HIS A 127 11.72 3.39 4.46
N THR A 128 10.73 4.15 4.94
CA THR A 128 10.90 5.57 5.26
C THR A 128 11.77 5.71 6.51
N VAL A 129 13.00 6.19 6.33
CA VAL A 129 13.88 6.61 7.43
C VAL A 129 13.41 7.99 7.89
N PHE A 130 13.08 8.13 9.17
CA PHE A 130 12.52 9.39 9.72
C PHE A 130 13.22 9.84 11.00
N GLY A 131 14.31 9.17 11.40
CA GLY A 131 15.13 9.60 12.51
C GLY A 131 16.43 8.84 12.66
N SER A 132 17.27 9.27 13.60
CA SER A 132 18.54 8.63 13.95
C SER A 132 18.82 8.74 15.44
N VAL A 133 19.25 7.64 16.06
CA VAL A 133 19.71 7.58 17.45
C VAL A 133 20.91 8.50 17.61
N ILE A 134 20.84 9.39 18.58
CA ILE A 134 21.93 10.29 18.95
C ILE A 134 22.55 9.92 20.30
N GLU A 135 21.79 9.25 21.18
CA GLU A 135 22.26 8.71 22.46
C GLU A 135 21.55 7.38 22.76
N GLY A 136 22.26 6.42 23.36
CA GLY A 136 21.69 5.14 23.78
C GLY A 136 21.68 4.04 22.71
N GLN A 137 22.65 4.02 21.79
CA GLN A 137 22.79 2.88 20.84
C GLN A 137 23.10 1.56 21.57
N ASP A 138 23.89 1.61 22.64
CA ASP A 138 24.13 0.47 23.53
C ASP A 138 22.83 -0.03 24.18
N VAL A 139 21.88 0.87 24.47
CA VAL A 139 20.54 0.52 24.96
C VAL A 139 19.74 -0.15 23.85
N VAL A 140 19.76 0.37 22.61
CA VAL A 140 19.15 -0.28 21.44
C VAL A 140 19.67 -1.72 21.33
N ASP A 141 20.99 -1.91 21.43
CA ASP A 141 21.65 -3.21 21.31
C ASP A 141 21.32 -4.16 22.47
N ALA A 142 20.94 -3.62 23.64
CA ALA A 142 20.58 -4.40 24.83
C ALA A 142 19.08 -4.72 24.94
N VAL A 143 18.21 -4.08 24.14
CA VAL A 143 16.76 -4.35 24.14
C VAL A 143 16.50 -5.80 23.75
N ALA A 144 15.70 -6.48 24.55
CA ALA A 144 15.24 -7.84 24.29
C ALA A 144 13.80 -7.84 23.79
N GLN A 145 13.39 -8.95 23.16
CA GLN A 145 12.00 -9.16 22.78
C GLN A 145 11.10 -9.05 24.03
N GLU A 146 9.93 -8.45 23.87
CA GLU A 146 8.94 -8.15 24.92
C GLU A 146 9.31 -7.00 25.87
N ASP A 147 10.48 -6.37 25.75
CA ASP A 147 10.76 -5.13 26.51
C ASP A 147 9.77 -4.03 26.12
N GLU A 148 9.27 -3.32 27.13
CA GLU A 148 8.31 -2.24 26.98
C GLU A 148 8.99 -0.90 26.68
N MET A 149 8.26 -0.02 26.01
CA MET A 149 8.68 1.33 25.68
C MET A 149 7.67 2.37 26.19
N ASN A 150 8.20 3.53 26.57
CA ASN A 150 7.44 4.77 26.67
C ASN A 150 8.13 5.84 25.82
N VAL A 151 7.36 6.66 25.11
CA VAL A 151 7.89 7.67 24.18
C VAL A 151 7.49 9.05 24.66
N GLU A 152 8.48 9.92 24.81
CA GLU A 152 8.33 11.34 25.11
C GLU A 152 8.90 12.17 23.94
N ILE A 153 8.16 13.18 23.48
CA ILE A 153 8.61 14.08 22.41
C ILE A 153 9.21 15.35 23.03
N ILE A 154 10.43 15.67 22.62
CA ILE A 154 11.18 16.85 23.06
C ILE A 154 11.38 17.76 21.85
N ARG A 155 10.99 19.03 21.96
CA ARG A 155 11.20 20.04 20.91
C ARG A 155 12.22 21.05 21.40
N VAL A 156 13.18 21.40 20.55
CA VAL A 156 14.23 22.38 20.85
C VAL A 156 14.29 23.39 19.72
N GLY A 157 14.03 24.66 20.03
CA GLY A 157 14.11 25.77 19.08
C GLY A 157 12.79 26.08 18.36
N ASP A 158 12.68 27.33 17.89
CA ASP A 158 11.43 27.92 17.42
C ASP A 158 10.72 27.11 16.31
N THR A 159 11.47 26.57 15.34
CA THR A 159 10.90 25.79 14.24
C THR A 159 10.33 24.45 14.70
N ALA A 160 11.02 23.78 15.61
CA ALA A 160 10.60 22.51 16.19
C ALA A 160 9.38 22.71 17.10
N GLU A 161 9.35 23.78 17.90
CA GLU A 161 8.23 24.16 18.76
C GLU A 161 6.97 24.54 17.95
N ALA A 162 7.16 25.20 16.79
CA ALA A 162 6.07 25.56 15.90
C ALA A 162 5.55 24.39 15.03
N PHE A 163 6.22 23.23 15.03
CA PHE A 163 5.84 22.10 14.18
C PHE A 163 4.52 21.47 14.63
N ASN A 164 3.50 21.59 13.79
CA ASN A 164 2.19 20.97 13.99
C ASN A 164 2.14 19.57 13.38
N ALA A 165 2.39 18.55 14.21
CA ALA A 165 2.47 17.15 13.80
C ALA A 165 1.17 16.64 13.14
N VAL A 166 0.01 17.02 13.66
CA VAL A 166 -1.29 16.60 13.12
C VAL A 166 -1.53 17.22 11.75
N GLU A 167 -1.23 18.50 11.58
CA GLU A 167 -1.39 19.19 10.31
C GLU A 167 -0.40 18.71 9.26
N ALA A 168 0.85 18.44 9.65
CA ALA A 168 1.86 17.87 8.75
C ALA A 168 1.39 16.51 8.20
N PHE A 169 0.91 15.62 9.06
CA PHE A 169 0.39 14.32 8.63
C PHE A 169 -0.88 14.43 7.79
N ARG A 170 -1.85 15.28 8.19
CA ARG A 170 -3.07 15.50 7.41
C ARG A 170 -2.80 16.12 6.04
N SER A 171 -1.82 17.02 5.93
CA SER A 171 -1.43 17.62 4.66
C SER A 171 -0.78 16.59 3.74
N PHE A 172 0.03 15.69 4.31
CA PHE A 172 0.62 14.56 3.59
C PHE A 172 -0.47 13.61 3.03
N GLU A 173 -1.41 13.18 3.87
CA GLU A 173 -2.52 12.32 3.45
C GLU A 173 -3.45 13.04 2.45
N GLY A 174 -3.74 14.32 2.66
CA GLY A 174 -4.54 15.12 1.73
C GLY A 174 -3.86 15.30 0.36
N ALA A 175 -2.53 15.29 0.31
CA ALA A 175 -1.80 15.27 -0.96
C ALA A 175 -1.94 13.92 -1.67
N ARG A 176 -1.91 12.80 -0.93
CA ARG A 176 -2.19 11.47 -1.47
C ARG A 176 -3.60 11.39 -2.05
N GLU A 177 -4.62 11.80 -1.28
CA GLU A 177 -6.01 11.77 -1.72
C GLU A 177 -6.20 12.54 -3.04
N LYS A 178 -5.60 13.74 -3.16
CA LYS A 178 -5.63 14.51 -4.41
C LYS A 178 -4.95 13.79 -5.57
N ARG A 179 -3.83 13.10 -5.35
CA ARG A 179 -3.17 12.30 -6.40
C ARG A 179 -4.08 11.17 -6.86
N GLU A 180 -4.64 10.41 -5.93
CA GLU A 180 -5.55 9.30 -6.25
C GLU A 180 -6.80 9.77 -6.99
N GLU A 181 -7.40 10.89 -6.57
CA GLU A 181 -8.54 11.50 -7.26
C GLU A 181 -8.19 11.92 -8.68
N GLN A 182 -7.02 12.55 -8.88
CA GLN A 182 -6.53 12.92 -10.20
C GLN A 182 -6.27 11.70 -11.09
N GLU A 183 -5.71 10.63 -10.54
CA GLU A 183 -5.48 9.38 -11.27
C GLU A 183 -6.78 8.68 -11.64
N LYS A 184 -7.74 8.61 -10.70
CA LYS A 184 -9.10 8.10 -10.96
C LYS A 184 -9.79 8.94 -12.03
N ALA A 185 -9.68 10.26 -11.97
CA ALA A 185 -10.25 11.15 -12.99
C ALA A 185 -9.61 10.92 -14.37
N LYS A 186 -8.27 10.86 -14.46
CA LYS A 186 -7.55 10.55 -15.71
C LYS A 186 -7.92 9.18 -16.26
N GLN A 187 -8.02 8.17 -15.40
CA GLN A 187 -8.43 6.82 -15.80
C GLN A 187 -9.87 6.84 -16.32
N LYS A 188 -10.79 7.54 -15.64
CA LYS A 188 -12.16 7.70 -16.09
C LYS A 188 -12.23 8.39 -17.45
N GLU A 189 -11.56 9.51 -17.63
CA GLU A 189 -11.49 10.23 -18.91
C GLU A 189 -10.94 9.33 -20.03
N LEU A 190 -9.90 8.53 -19.74
CA LEU A 190 -9.35 7.56 -20.67
C LEU A 190 -10.37 6.48 -21.05
N LEU A 191 -11.08 5.90 -20.08
CA LEU A 191 -12.11 4.90 -20.31
C LEU A 191 -13.28 5.47 -21.11
N ASP A 192 -13.73 6.68 -20.79
CA ASP A 192 -14.84 7.33 -21.48
C ASP A 192 -14.47 7.63 -22.95
N SER A 193 -13.19 7.93 -23.23
CA SER A 193 -12.68 8.07 -24.61
C SER A 193 -12.54 6.74 -25.34
N VAL A 194 -12.00 5.71 -24.70
CA VAL A 194 -11.70 4.42 -25.35
C VAL A 194 -12.95 3.55 -25.53
N ALA A 195 -13.88 3.63 -24.59
CA ALA A 195 -15.08 2.82 -24.51
C ALA A 195 -16.35 3.64 -24.79
N ALA A 196 -16.27 4.64 -25.66
CA ALA A 196 -17.41 5.47 -26.02
C ALA A 196 -18.57 4.61 -26.56
N GLY A 197 -19.74 4.73 -25.93
CA GLY A 197 -20.94 3.95 -26.26
C GLY A 197 -20.92 2.50 -25.77
N TYR A 198 -20.11 2.19 -24.75
CA TYR A 198 -20.11 0.92 -24.03
C TYR A 198 -20.97 1.08 -22.77
N ASP A 199 -21.52 -0.03 -22.30
CA ASP A 199 -22.18 -0.09 -21.00
C ASP A 199 -21.14 -0.05 -19.88
N GLU A 200 -21.47 0.56 -18.74
CA GLU A 200 -20.63 0.69 -17.55
C GLU A 200 -21.27 -0.04 -16.36
N THR A 201 -20.46 -0.79 -15.63
CA THR A 201 -20.85 -1.37 -14.33
C THR A 201 -20.40 -0.48 -13.17
N ASN A 202 -20.93 -0.74 -11.97
CA ASN A 202 -20.57 0.00 -10.76
C ASN A 202 -19.08 -0.12 -10.37
N SER A 203 -18.37 -1.15 -10.83
CA SER A 203 -16.95 -1.33 -10.58
C SER A 203 -16.07 -0.53 -11.55
N GLY A 204 -16.66 0.08 -12.57
CA GLY A 204 -15.98 0.80 -13.64
C GLY A 204 -15.64 -0.05 -14.88
N LEU A 205 -15.99 -1.34 -14.89
CA LEU A 205 -15.86 -2.16 -16.09
C LEU A 205 -16.70 -1.58 -17.22
N ARG A 206 -16.11 -1.43 -18.41
CA ARG A 206 -16.83 -1.06 -19.62
C ARG A 206 -16.97 -2.28 -20.52
N TYR A 207 -18.14 -2.50 -21.09
CA TYR A 207 -18.36 -3.63 -21.99
C TYR A 207 -19.30 -3.30 -23.14
N LYS A 208 -19.14 -4.05 -24.23
CA LYS A 208 -20.06 -4.00 -25.38
C LYS A 208 -20.21 -5.38 -25.97
N VAL A 209 -21.44 -5.88 -26.05
CA VAL A 209 -21.75 -7.11 -26.77
C VAL A 209 -21.72 -6.83 -28.28
N LEU A 210 -20.80 -7.49 -28.97
CA LEU A 210 -20.57 -7.38 -30.41
C LEU A 210 -21.42 -8.37 -31.21
N GLN A 211 -21.71 -9.52 -30.61
CA GLN A 211 -22.59 -10.55 -31.16
C GLN A 211 -23.38 -11.14 -30.00
N GLN A 212 -24.70 -11.26 -30.18
CA GLN A 212 -25.57 -11.86 -29.19
C GLN A 212 -25.73 -13.36 -29.45
N GLY A 213 -25.51 -14.15 -28.39
CA GLY A 213 -25.84 -15.55 -28.29
C GLY A 213 -27.18 -15.76 -27.58
N ASP A 214 -27.74 -16.95 -27.74
CA ASP A 214 -29.02 -17.36 -27.18
C ASP A 214 -28.86 -18.49 -26.14
N GLY A 215 -27.62 -18.85 -25.80
CA GLY A 215 -27.33 -19.94 -24.90
C GLY A 215 -27.44 -19.58 -23.41
N LYS A 216 -26.90 -20.46 -22.56
CA LYS A 216 -26.96 -20.32 -21.09
C LYS A 216 -26.21 -19.07 -20.62
N GLN A 217 -26.78 -18.35 -19.65
CA GLN A 217 -26.08 -17.26 -18.95
C GLN A 217 -24.90 -17.82 -18.13
N ALA A 218 -23.77 -17.12 -18.10
CA ALA A 218 -22.71 -17.41 -17.15
C ALA A 218 -23.12 -16.98 -15.73
N THR A 219 -23.09 -17.91 -14.77
CA THR A 219 -23.44 -17.66 -13.37
C THR A 219 -22.23 -17.88 -12.47
N LYS A 220 -22.14 -17.10 -11.38
CA LYS A 220 -21.08 -17.25 -10.38
C LYS A 220 -20.90 -18.71 -9.92
N GLY A 221 -19.65 -19.17 -9.94
CA GLY A 221 -19.24 -20.53 -9.56
C GLY A 221 -19.31 -21.56 -10.69
N ALA A 222 -19.95 -21.25 -11.82
CA ALA A 222 -20.00 -22.15 -12.96
C ALA A 222 -18.62 -22.28 -13.63
N THR A 223 -18.36 -23.43 -14.26
CA THR A 223 -17.18 -23.55 -15.13
C THR A 223 -17.53 -23.07 -16.52
N VAL A 224 -16.83 -22.05 -17.00
CA VAL A 224 -17.04 -21.44 -18.32
C VAL A 224 -15.88 -21.78 -19.25
N SER A 225 -16.15 -21.79 -20.56
CA SER A 225 -15.15 -21.95 -21.60
C SER A 225 -15.13 -20.70 -22.46
N VAL A 226 -14.00 -20.00 -22.54
CA VAL A 226 -13.93 -18.66 -23.16
C VAL A 226 -12.79 -18.59 -24.18
N HIS A 227 -13.12 -18.16 -25.40
CA HIS A 227 -12.12 -17.69 -26.36
C HIS A 227 -11.82 -16.22 -26.11
N TYR A 228 -10.56 -15.80 -26.27
CA TYR A 228 -10.17 -14.43 -25.97
C TYR A 228 -8.96 -13.93 -26.77
N LYS A 229 -8.88 -12.60 -26.85
CA LYS A 229 -7.71 -11.84 -27.27
C LYS A 229 -7.55 -10.65 -26.32
N GLY A 230 -6.47 -10.64 -25.56
CA GLY A 230 -6.09 -9.55 -24.66
C GLY A 230 -5.06 -8.63 -25.31
N GLN A 231 -5.30 -7.33 -25.26
CA GLN A 231 -4.40 -6.31 -25.81
C GLN A 231 -4.36 -5.04 -24.95
N LEU A 232 -3.29 -4.28 -25.10
CA LEU A 232 -3.14 -2.94 -24.54
C LEU A 232 -3.86 -1.89 -25.42
N LEU A 233 -3.99 -0.66 -24.91
CA LEU A 233 -4.64 0.44 -25.63
C LEU A 233 -3.94 0.82 -26.95
N ASP A 234 -2.63 0.59 -27.05
CA ASP A 234 -1.85 0.79 -28.27
C ASP A 234 -2.03 -0.33 -29.32
N GLY A 235 -2.83 -1.36 -28.99
CA GLY A 235 -3.08 -2.53 -29.83
C GLY A 235 -2.09 -3.68 -29.64
N THR A 236 -1.09 -3.54 -28.79
CA THR A 236 -0.13 -4.61 -28.46
C THR A 236 -0.85 -5.79 -27.84
N VAL A 237 -0.85 -6.93 -28.53
CA VAL A 237 -1.49 -8.18 -28.08
C VAL A 237 -0.55 -8.92 -27.14
N PHE A 238 -0.89 -9.02 -25.86
CA PHE A 238 -0.09 -9.77 -24.89
C PHE A 238 -0.49 -11.25 -24.83
N ASP A 239 -1.75 -11.59 -25.09
CA ASP A 239 -2.19 -12.99 -25.11
C ASP A 239 -3.44 -13.21 -25.99
N SER A 240 -3.57 -14.41 -26.56
CA SER A 240 -4.76 -14.83 -27.29
C SER A 240 -4.89 -16.34 -27.38
N SER A 241 -6.10 -16.84 -27.11
CA SER A 241 -6.44 -18.25 -27.23
C SER A 241 -6.75 -18.67 -28.67
N TYR A 242 -7.17 -17.74 -29.53
CA TYR A 242 -7.44 -18.01 -30.95
C TYR A 242 -6.20 -18.51 -31.70
N LYS A 243 -5.01 -17.99 -31.38
CA LYS A 243 -3.74 -18.47 -31.96
C LYS A 243 -3.49 -19.96 -31.67
N ARG A 244 -3.97 -20.43 -30.52
CA ARG A 244 -3.82 -21.82 -30.05
C ARG A 244 -5.02 -22.70 -30.42
N LYS A 245 -6.10 -22.11 -30.96
CA LYS A 245 -7.38 -22.77 -31.30
C LYS A 245 -8.00 -23.55 -30.13
N GLN A 246 -7.73 -23.13 -28.91
CA GLN A 246 -8.21 -23.80 -27.70
C GLN A 246 -8.69 -22.73 -26.70
N PRO A 247 -9.98 -22.72 -26.31
CA PRO A 247 -10.48 -21.82 -25.28
C PRO A 247 -9.91 -22.19 -23.91
N ILE A 248 -9.97 -21.26 -22.96
CA ILE A 248 -9.59 -21.51 -21.57
C ILE A 248 -10.83 -21.85 -20.75
N ASP A 249 -10.71 -22.86 -19.90
CA ASP A 249 -11.74 -23.28 -18.95
C ASP A 249 -11.36 -22.81 -17.54
N PHE A 250 -12.30 -22.17 -16.83
CA PHE A 250 -12.09 -21.71 -15.45
C PHE A 250 -13.44 -21.55 -14.73
N ALA A 251 -13.41 -21.52 -13.40
CA ALA A 251 -14.58 -21.20 -12.58
C ALA A 251 -14.77 -19.68 -12.49
N ILE A 252 -15.94 -19.19 -12.89
CA ILE A 252 -16.22 -17.76 -12.97
C ILE A 252 -16.66 -17.17 -11.63
N GLY A 253 -16.18 -15.98 -11.27
CA GLY A 253 -16.65 -15.22 -10.11
C GLY A 253 -16.14 -15.76 -8.77
N VAL A 254 -15.04 -16.52 -8.79
CA VAL A 254 -14.41 -17.11 -7.59
C VAL A 254 -12.93 -16.73 -7.44
N GLY A 255 -12.44 -15.77 -8.23
CA GLY A 255 -11.07 -15.26 -8.15
C GLY A 255 -10.02 -16.12 -8.85
N GLN A 256 -10.41 -16.96 -9.82
CA GLN A 256 -9.44 -17.71 -10.64
C GLN A 256 -8.82 -16.88 -11.77
N VAL A 257 -9.47 -15.78 -12.14
CA VAL A 257 -9.03 -14.82 -13.15
C VAL A 257 -9.13 -13.40 -12.59
N ILE A 258 -8.65 -12.40 -13.35
CA ILE A 258 -8.74 -10.99 -12.95
C ILE A 258 -10.20 -10.58 -12.69
N ALA A 259 -10.41 -9.64 -11.77
CA ALA A 259 -11.75 -9.23 -11.32
C ALA A 259 -12.65 -8.78 -12.48
N GLY A 260 -12.10 -8.07 -13.47
CA GLY A 260 -12.85 -7.61 -14.64
C GLY A 260 -13.33 -8.75 -15.55
N TRP A 261 -12.64 -9.89 -15.58
CA TRP A 261 -13.13 -11.10 -16.25
C TRP A 261 -14.20 -11.79 -15.43
N ASP A 262 -13.94 -11.95 -14.13
CA ASP A 262 -14.89 -12.53 -13.20
C ASP A 262 -16.24 -11.83 -13.30
N GLU A 263 -16.23 -10.51 -13.34
CA GLU A 263 -17.42 -9.71 -13.55
C GLU A 263 -17.93 -9.73 -15.00
N GLY A 264 -17.07 -9.43 -15.98
CA GLY A 264 -17.49 -9.19 -17.36
C GLY A 264 -18.07 -10.42 -18.06
N ILE A 265 -17.56 -11.62 -17.77
CA ILE A 265 -18.09 -12.84 -18.39
C ILE A 265 -19.46 -13.21 -17.81
N GLN A 266 -19.75 -12.88 -16.55
CA GLN A 266 -21.09 -13.10 -15.95
C GLN A 266 -22.19 -12.26 -16.62
N LEU A 267 -21.83 -11.20 -17.35
CA LEU A 267 -22.76 -10.41 -18.15
C LEU A 267 -23.18 -11.11 -19.44
N LEU A 268 -22.49 -12.18 -19.83
CA LEU A 268 -22.63 -12.83 -21.13
C LEU A 268 -23.41 -14.15 -21.08
N LYS A 269 -23.94 -14.52 -22.24
CA LYS A 269 -24.54 -15.82 -22.56
C LYS A 269 -23.64 -16.60 -23.50
N VAL A 270 -23.78 -17.92 -23.48
CA VAL A 270 -23.10 -18.79 -24.46
C VAL A 270 -23.47 -18.34 -25.88
N GLY A 271 -22.45 -18.13 -26.71
CA GLY A 271 -22.53 -17.59 -28.06
C GLY A 271 -22.28 -16.07 -28.14
N ASP A 272 -22.26 -15.35 -27.03
CA ASP A 272 -21.93 -13.92 -27.03
C ASP A 272 -20.47 -13.72 -27.42
N LYS A 273 -20.24 -12.71 -28.27
CA LYS A 273 -18.93 -12.05 -28.39
C LYS A 273 -19.04 -10.68 -27.78
N ALA A 274 -18.10 -10.31 -26.92
CA ALA A 274 -18.08 -9.00 -26.30
C ALA A 274 -16.67 -8.43 -26.29
N ARG A 275 -16.60 -7.10 -26.26
CA ARG A 275 -15.38 -6.40 -25.90
C ARG A 275 -15.52 -5.85 -24.49
N LEU A 276 -14.53 -6.16 -23.65
CA LEU A 276 -14.37 -5.64 -22.30
C LEU A 276 -13.22 -4.62 -22.32
N VAL A 277 -13.42 -3.45 -21.73
CA VAL A 277 -12.35 -2.50 -21.42
C VAL A 277 -12.24 -2.44 -19.91
N ILE A 278 -11.16 -3.02 -19.40
CA ILE A 278 -10.96 -3.33 -17.98
C ILE A 278 -9.97 -2.32 -17.40
N PRO A 279 -10.39 -1.45 -16.47
CA PRO A 279 -9.47 -0.55 -15.79
C PRO A 279 -8.46 -1.30 -14.92
N SER A 280 -7.35 -0.64 -14.58
CA SER A 280 -6.21 -1.29 -13.92
C SER A 280 -6.58 -1.94 -12.58
N ASN A 281 -7.47 -1.31 -11.80
CA ASN A 281 -7.97 -1.81 -10.53
C ASN A 281 -8.77 -3.12 -10.66
N LEU A 282 -9.34 -3.42 -11.83
CA LEU A 282 -10.01 -4.69 -12.14
C LEU A 282 -9.12 -5.67 -12.94
N ALA A 283 -7.89 -5.25 -13.26
CA ALA A 283 -6.89 -6.03 -13.97
C ALA A 283 -5.70 -6.39 -13.05
N TYR A 284 -4.50 -5.90 -13.37
CA TYR A 284 -3.26 -6.22 -12.64
C TYR A 284 -2.72 -5.06 -11.79
N GLY A 285 -3.48 -3.96 -11.64
CA GLY A 285 -3.13 -2.82 -10.80
C GLY A 285 -1.74 -2.24 -11.07
N GLU A 286 -1.12 -1.71 -10.02
CA GLU A 286 0.22 -1.12 -10.06
C GLU A 286 1.33 -2.13 -10.35
N ALA A 287 1.09 -3.42 -10.10
CA ALA A 287 2.11 -4.45 -10.30
C ALA A 287 2.36 -4.76 -11.79
N GLY A 288 1.31 -4.63 -12.62
CA GLY A 288 1.35 -5.18 -13.99
C GLY A 288 1.49 -6.71 -13.98
N ALA A 289 1.84 -7.31 -15.12
CA ALA A 289 2.01 -8.77 -15.20
C ALA A 289 2.92 -9.23 -16.34
N GLY A 290 3.69 -10.30 -16.07
CA GLY A 290 4.40 -11.09 -17.07
C GLY A 290 5.46 -10.34 -17.88
N GLY A 291 5.88 -9.15 -17.45
CA GLY A 291 6.81 -8.27 -18.19
C GLY A 291 6.24 -7.68 -19.49
N VAL A 292 4.96 -7.94 -19.79
CA VAL A 292 4.28 -7.51 -21.03
C VAL A 292 3.09 -6.59 -20.73
N ILE A 293 2.54 -6.67 -19.53
CA ILE A 293 1.49 -5.76 -19.06
C ILE A 293 2.14 -4.76 -18.10
N PRO A 294 2.19 -3.46 -18.45
CA PRO A 294 2.78 -2.46 -17.58
C PRO A 294 1.91 -2.18 -16.33
N PRO A 295 2.51 -1.62 -15.27
CA PRO A 295 1.79 -1.02 -14.15
C PRO A 295 0.63 -0.12 -14.60
N ASN A 296 -0.49 -0.20 -13.89
CA ASN A 296 -1.67 0.64 -14.08
C ASN A 296 -2.28 0.60 -15.50
N ALA A 297 -2.02 -0.47 -16.25
CA ALA A 297 -2.55 -0.64 -17.59
C ALA A 297 -4.07 -0.89 -17.60
N THR A 298 -4.79 -0.15 -18.45
CA THR A 298 -6.14 -0.53 -18.91
C THR A 298 -6.01 -1.59 -19.99
N LEU A 299 -6.78 -2.67 -19.87
CA LEU A 299 -6.74 -3.80 -20.81
C LEU A 299 -7.99 -3.85 -21.67
N ILE A 300 -7.83 -4.24 -22.94
CA ILE A 300 -8.94 -4.54 -23.83
C ILE A 300 -8.97 -6.04 -24.07
N PHE A 301 -10.12 -6.67 -23.82
CA PHE A 301 -10.34 -8.07 -24.13
C PHE A 301 -11.50 -8.23 -25.10
N ASP A 302 -11.24 -8.86 -26.24
CA ASP A 302 -12.29 -9.47 -27.06
C ASP A 302 -12.51 -10.89 -26.56
N VAL A 303 -13.71 -11.19 -26.08
CA VAL A 303 -14.08 -12.49 -25.50
C VAL A 303 -15.24 -13.12 -26.26
N GLU A 304 -15.27 -14.44 -26.30
CA GLU A 304 -16.36 -15.24 -26.84
C GLU A 304 -16.68 -16.36 -25.85
N LEU A 305 -17.89 -16.35 -25.29
CA LEU A 305 -18.31 -17.36 -24.32
C LEU A 305 -18.79 -18.62 -25.07
N MET A 306 -17.96 -19.65 -25.05
CA MET A 306 -18.18 -20.88 -25.82
C MET A 306 -19.11 -21.86 -25.10
N ASN A 307 -19.04 -21.92 -23.77
CA ASN A 307 -19.83 -22.88 -22.99
C ASN A 307 -19.94 -22.47 -21.51
N VAL A 308 -21.01 -22.94 -20.86
CA VAL A 308 -21.24 -22.89 -19.41
C VAL A 308 -21.64 -24.31 -18.97
N LYS A 309 -20.82 -24.92 -18.12
CA LYS A 309 -20.95 -26.31 -17.65
C LYS A 309 -21.76 -26.38 -16.35
#